data_AF-A0A1Q7X3B6-F1
#
_entry.id   AF-A0A1Q7X3B6-F1
#
_cell.length_a   1.000
_cell.length_b   1.000
_cell.length_c   1.000
_cell.angle_alpha   90.00
_cell.angle_beta   90.00
_cell.angle_gamma   90.00
#
_symmetry.space_group_name_H-M   'P 1'
#
loop_
_entity.id
_entity.type
_entity.pdbx_description
1 polymer ?
#
loop_
_entity_poly.entity_id
_entity_poly.type
_entity_poly.pdbx_seq_one_letter_code
_entity_poly.pdbx_strand_id
1 'polypeptide(L)'
;MRLRRTVIALIILASVIGFFAVFAVWAKRQLLETNTWTETSSQLLENKDVQVAVSGFLVDSLYKNVNVERELAATLPPRLKPLAGPAAGGLRQLADRVALEALGHPRVQLLWEDANRQAHAAFLNIVEGGNGTVSTQGGDVTLDLGTLAAQVGGQLGVNVAGKLPPQAAEIHILQSNELSFAQDLVNLLRKLAIVLPAVALALYALAIYLARGWRRRALRASGIGFIVIGMNPRPARPGASPRHCYATRGRR
;
A
#
# COMPACT_ATOMS: atom_id res chain seq x y z
N MET A 1 -47.06 -15.89 10.20
CA MET A 1 -45.95 -15.30 10.99
C MET A 1 -44.57 -15.89 10.68
N ARG A 2 -44.42 -17.22 10.51
CA ARG A 2 -43.11 -17.86 10.25
C ARG A 2 -42.38 -17.31 9.02
N LEU A 3 -43.06 -17.19 7.88
CA LEU A 3 -42.47 -16.65 6.63
C LEU A 3 -41.95 -15.21 6.78
N ARG A 4 -42.64 -14.37 7.58
CA ARG A 4 -42.22 -12.99 7.84
C ARG A 4 -40.93 -12.93 8.66
N ARG A 5 -40.75 -13.83 9.64
CA ARG A 5 -39.49 -13.95 10.41
C ARG A 5 -38.34 -14.41 9.51
N THR A 6 -38.58 -15.38 8.62
CA THR A 6 -37.57 -15.85 7.65
C THR A 6 -37.14 -14.73 6.71
N VAL A 7 -38.08 -13.95 6.16
CA VAL A 7 -37.76 -12.80 5.29
C VAL A 7 -36.96 -11.73 6.04
N ILE A 8 -37.32 -11.42 7.30
CA ILE A 8 -36.56 -10.46 8.12
C ILE A 8 -35.15 -10.97 8.39
N ALA A 9 -34.99 -12.25 8.75
CA ALA A 9 -33.68 -12.86 8.97
C ALA A 9 -32.80 -12.82 7.71
N LEU A 10 -33.38 -13.12 6.53
CA LEU A 10 -32.67 -13.02 5.25
C LEU A 10 -32.23 -11.58 4.94
N ILE A 11 -33.07 -10.58 5.23
CA ILE A 11 -32.72 -9.16 5.03
C ILE A 11 -31.59 -8.77 5.97
N ILE A 12 -31.64 -9.15 7.25
CA ILE A 12 -30.57 -8.85 8.22
C ILE A 12 -29.26 -9.50 7.77
N LEU A 13 -29.30 -10.78 7.40
CA LEU A 13 -28.13 -11.50 6.91
C LEU A 13 -27.56 -10.88 5.64
N ALA A 14 -28.42 -10.52 4.67
CA ALA A 14 -28.01 -9.84 3.44
C ALA A 14 -27.36 -8.47 3.73
N SER A 15 -27.88 -7.71 4.71
CA SER A 15 -27.30 -6.44 5.12
C SER A 15 -25.93 -6.62 5.77
N VAL A 16 -25.75 -7.62 6.65
CA VAL A 16 -24.45 -7.92 7.27
C VAL A 16 -23.43 -8.34 6.21
N ILE A 17 -23.80 -9.26 5.31
CA ILE A 17 -22.95 -9.68 4.19
C ILE A 17 -22.64 -8.50 3.28
N GLY A 18 -23.62 -7.65 2.98
CA GLY A 18 -23.45 -6.43 2.18
C GLY A 18 -22.48 -5.43 2.79
N PHE A 19 -22.48 -5.28 4.11
CA PHE A 19 -21.50 -4.46 4.83
C PHE A 19 -20.07 -4.99 4.62
N PHE A 20 -19.84 -6.28 4.84
CA PHE A 20 -18.53 -6.91 4.58
C PHE A 20 -18.16 -6.90 3.09
N ALA A 21 -19.14 -6.98 2.18
CA ALA A 21 -18.93 -6.89 0.75
C ALA A 21 -18.33 -5.54 0.35
N VAL A 22 -18.88 -4.44 0.87
CA VAL A 22 -18.36 -3.09 0.59
C VAL A 22 -16.97 -2.91 1.19
N PHE A 23 -16.73 -3.42 2.40
CA PHE A 23 -15.38 -3.42 2.97
C PHE A 23 -14.38 -4.22 2.13
N ALA A 24 -14.75 -5.42 1.67
CA ALA A 24 -13.88 -6.25 0.83
C ALA A 24 -13.55 -5.58 -0.52
N VAL A 25 -14.53 -4.92 -1.14
CA VAL A 25 -14.32 -4.14 -2.38
C VAL A 25 -13.41 -2.93 -2.12
N TRP A 26 -13.63 -2.20 -1.03
CA TRP A 26 -12.77 -1.09 -0.63
C TRP A 26 -11.33 -1.56 -0.34
N ALA A 27 -11.17 -2.64 0.44
CA ALA A 27 -9.87 -3.20 0.78
C ALA A 27 -9.13 -3.71 -0.46
N LYS A 28 -9.83 -4.41 -1.38
CA LYS A 28 -9.28 -4.78 -2.70
C LYS A 28 -8.74 -3.55 -3.42
N ARG A 29 -9.51 -2.48 -3.47
CA ARG A 29 -9.12 -1.24 -4.16
C ARG A 29 -7.91 -0.58 -3.47
N GLN A 30 -7.94 -0.50 -2.15
CA GLN A 30 -6.88 0.15 -1.37
C GLN A 30 -5.55 -0.63 -1.42
N LEU A 31 -5.60 -1.95 -1.40
CA LEU A 31 -4.43 -2.82 -1.28
C LEU A 31 -3.93 -3.39 -2.60
N LEU A 32 -4.77 -3.46 -3.64
CA LEU A 32 -4.41 -4.09 -4.92
C LEU A 32 -4.46 -3.13 -6.11
N GLU A 33 -4.98 -1.90 -5.96
CA GLU A 33 -4.84 -0.87 -7.00
C GLU A 33 -3.65 0.04 -6.69
N THR A 34 -2.59 -0.06 -7.50
CA THR A 34 -1.37 0.73 -7.36
C THR A 34 -1.63 2.22 -7.25
N ASN A 35 -2.59 2.76 -8.02
CA ASN A 35 -2.91 4.19 -7.99
C ASN A 35 -3.51 4.61 -6.64
N THR A 36 -4.47 3.86 -6.11
CA THR A 36 -5.09 4.17 -4.82
C THR A 36 -4.12 3.99 -3.66
N TRP A 37 -3.31 2.94 -3.69
CA TRP A 37 -2.21 2.74 -2.74
C TRP A 37 -1.25 3.94 -2.73
N THR A 38 -0.77 4.33 -3.91
CA THR A 38 0.22 5.38 -4.10
C THR A 38 -0.34 6.75 -3.68
N GLU A 39 -1.57 7.08 -4.10
CA GLU A 39 -2.25 8.31 -3.68
C GLU A 39 -2.39 8.40 -2.17
N THR A 40 -2.75 7.30 -1.51
CA THR A 40 -2.89 7.27 -0.04
C THR A 40 -1.54 7.40 0.65
N SER A 41 -0.50 6.73 0.14
CA SER A 41 0.86 6.86 0.66
C SER A 41 1.39 8.29 0.56
N SER A 42 1.15 8.97 -0.57
CA SER A 42 1.52 10.37 -0.76
C SER A 42 0.77 11.29 0.21
N GLN A 43 -0.55 11.10 0.39
CA GLN A 43 -1.34 11.85 1.37
C GLN A 43 -0.85 11.64 2.81
N LEU A 44 -0.44 10.43 3.17
CA LEU A 44 0.16 10.17 4.47
C LEU A 44 1.46 10.93 4.64
N LEU A 45 2.31 11.01 3.62
CA LEU A 45 3.56 11.76 3.68
C LEU A 45 3.35 13.27 3.78
N GLU A 46 2.20 13.81 3.37
CA GLU A 46 1.88 15.23 3.59
C GLU A 46 1.65 15.56 5.08
N ASN A 47 1.33 14.57 5.91
CA ASN A 47 1.14 14.75 7.35
C ASN A 47 2.48 14.96 8.08
N LYS A 48 2.57 16.00 8.90
CA LYS A 48 3.77 16.35 9.66
C LYS A 48 4.23 15.27 10.64
N ASP A 49 3.30 14.57 11.29
CA ASP A 49 3.65 13.49 12.23
C ASP A 49 4.28 12.31 11.47
N VAL A 50 3.80 12.02 10.26
CA VAL A 50 4.37 10.99 9.39
C VAL A 50 5.74 11.43 8.87
N GLN A 51 5.91 12.70 8.47
CA GLN A 51 7.22 13.21 8.05
C GLN A 51 8.27 13.06 9.15
N VAL A 52 7.92 13.37 10.40
CA VAL A 52 8.82 13.21 11.57
C VAL A 52 9.17 11.74 11.82
N ALA A 53 8.18 10.85 11.76
CA ALA A 53 8.41 9.42 11.94
C ALA A 53 9.31 8.84 10.83
N VAL A 54 9.02 9.19 9.57
CA VAL A 54 9.78 8.72 8.41
C VAL A 54 11.19 9.30 8.41
N SER A 55 11.39 10.59 8.73
CA SER A 55 12.73 11.19 8.82
C SER A 55 13.58 10.48 9.87
N GLY A 56 13.03 10.25 11.06
CA GLY A 56 13.74 9.54 12.13
C GLY A 56 14.07 8.11 11.73
N PHE A 57 13.13 7.40 11.09
CA PHE A 57 13.37 6.05 10.57
C PHE A 57 14.49 5.99 9.52
N LEU A 58 14.52 6.95 8.59
CA LEU A 58 15.55 7.01 7.54
C LEU A 58 16.95 7.23 8.15
N VAL A 59 17.08 8.17 9.08
CA VAL A 59 18.34 8.46 9.76
C VAL A 59 18.77 7.30 10.66
N ASP A 60 17.85 6.70 11.41
CA ASP A 60 18.13 5.53 12.23
C ASP A 60 18.60 4.34 11.41
N SER A 61 17.92 4.09 10.28
CA SER A 61 18.30 3.02 9.36
C SER A 61 19.68 3.27 8.75
N LEU A 62 20.00 4.52 8.41
CA LEU A 62 21.34 4.89 7.93
C LEU A 62 22.41 4.61 8.99
N TYR A 63 22.23 5.08 10.22
CA TYR A 63 23.21 4.92 11.30
C TYR A 63 23.33 3.48 11.83
N LYS A 64 22.28 2.65 11.68
CA LYS A 64 22.36 1.21 11.98
C LYS A 64 23.21 0.45 10.97
N ASN A 65 23.12 0.82 9.69
CA ASN A 65 23.84 0.13 8.61
C ASN A 65 25.23 0.72 8.36
N VAL A 66 25.45 2.00 8.68
CA VAL A 66 26.71 2.72 8.48
C VAL A 66 27.22 3.23 9.82
N ASN A 67 28.40 2.76 10.23
CA ASN A 67 29.06 3.27 11.43
C ASN A 67 29.74 4.63 11.11
N VAL A 68 28.94 5.69 11.14
CA VAL A 68 29.37 7.07 10.85
C VAL A 68 30.51 7.51 11.77
N GLU A 69 30.49 7.09 13.04
CA GLU A 69 31.58 7.39 13.98
C GLU A 69 32.91 6.78 13.52
N ARG A 70 32.90 5.51 13.10
CA ARG A 70 34.09 4.80 12.64
C ARG A 70 34.66 5.41 11.36
N GLU A 71 33.80 5.77 10.41
CA GLU A 71 34.22 6.45 9.17
C GLU A 71 34.81 7.85 9.44
N LEU A 72 34.21 8.58 10.39
CA LEU A 72 34.73 9.89 10.77
C LEU A 72 36.05 9.78 11.54
N ALA A 73 36.19 8.77 12.41
CA ALA A 73 37.44 8.50 13.12
C ALA A 73 38.59 8.06 12.19
N ALA A 74 38.27 7.42 11.06
CA ALA A 74 39.25 7.01 10.04
C ALA A 74 39.81 8.20 9.25
N THR A 75 39.02 9.28 9.10
CA THR A 75 39.40 10.47 8.33
C THR A 75 39.96 11.61 9.20
N LEU A 76 39.69 11.61 10.51
CA LEU A 76 40.15 12.64 11.44
C LEU A 76 41.63 12.49 11.88
N PRO A 77 42.36 13.60 12.06
CA PRO A 77 43.69 13.60 12.68
C PRO A 77 43.68 12.96 14.07
N PRO A 78 44.78 12.34 14.54
CA PRO A 78 44.84 11.62 15.83
C PRO A 78 44.33 12.43 17.04
N ARG A 79 44.56 13.76 17.03
CA ARG A 79 44.15 14.68 18.10
C ARG A 79 42.63 14.89 18.17
N LEU A 80 41.91 14.68 17.07
CA LEU A 80 40.48 14.94 16.95
C LEU A 80 39.63 13.66 16.96
N LYS A 81 40.25 12.47 16.97
CA LYS A 81 39.53 11.18 17.06
C LYS A 81 38.54 11.07 18.22
N PRO A 82 38.82 11.60 19.44
CA PRO A 82 37.84 11.58 20.53
C PRO A 82 36.57 12.40 20.24
N LEU A 83 36.62 13.33 19.29
CA LEU A 83 35.47 14.13 18.87
C LEU A 83 34.59 13.42 17.83
N ALA A 84 35.01 12.25 17.32
CA ALA A 84 34.27 11.53 16.28
C ALA A 84 32.84 11.14 16.75
N GLY A 85 32.69 10.65 17.98
CA GLY A 85 31.38 10.32 18.55
C GLY A 85 30.45 11.54 18.67
N PRO A 86 30.86 12.62 19.38
CA PRO A 86 30.09 13.86 19.43
C PRO A 86 29.79 14.48 18.06
N ALA A 87 30.75 14.46 17.13
CA ALA A 87 30.56 14.96 15.77
C ALA A 87 29.56 14.10 14.98
N ALA A 88 29.62 12.77 15.09
CA ALA A 88 28.65 11.86 14.48
C ALA A 88 27.23 12.07 15.05
N GLY A 89 27.11 12.36 16.35
CA GLY A 89 25.85 12.76 16.98
C GLY A 89 25.32 14.10 16.46
N GLY A 90 26.18 15.10 16.30
CA GLY A 90 25.81 16.39 15.71
C GLY A 90 25.36 16.27 14.25
N LEU A 91 26.06 15.44 13.46
CA LEU A 91 25.67 15.11 12.09
C LEU A 91 24.32 14.39 12.04
N ARG A 92 24.01 13.54 13.02
CA ARG A 92 22.71 12.85 13.10
C ARG A 92 21.57 13.85 13.26
N GLN A 93 21.71 14.80 14.18
CA GLN A 93 20.69 15.83 14.41
C GLN A 93 20.52 16.77 13.21
N LEU A 94 21.60 17.03 12.46
CA LEU A 94 21.51 17.76 11.18
C LEU A 94 20.81 16.91 10.12
N ALA A 95 21.14 15.63 10.02
CA ALA A 95 20.50 14.69 9.10
C ALA A 95 19.00 14.57 9.37
N ASP A 96 18.57 14.52 10.63
CA ASP A 96 17.15 14.49 11.01
C ASP A 96 16.41 15.73 10.50
N ARG A 97 16.98 16.93 10.69
CA ARG A 97 16.38 18.19 10.23
C ARG A 97 16.33 18.29 8.72
N VAL A 98 17.42 17.95 8.05
CA VAL A 98 17.50 17.98 6.58
C VAL A 98 16.56 16.94 5.97
N ALA A 99 16.46 15.74 6.55
CA ALA A 99 15.52 14.73 6.11
C ALA A 99 14.07 15.21 6.28
N LEU A 100 13.73 15.80 7.42
CA LEU A 100 12.39 16.35 7.65
C LEU A 100 12.04 17.46 6.65
N GLU A 101 12.96 18.39 6.41
CA GLU A 101 12.78 19.49 5.44
C GLU A 101 12.67 18.95 4.01
N ALA A 102 13.50 17.97 3.65
CA ALA A 102 13.48 17.32 2.35
C ALA A 102 12.14 16.61 2.10
N LEU A 103 11.58 15.87 3.08
CA LEU A 103 10.28 15.21 2.94
C LEU A 103 9.11 16.20 2.75
N GLY A 104 9.27 17.44 3.20
CA GLY A 104 8.32 18.52 2.93
C GLY A 104 8.43 19.11 1.51
N HIS A 105 9.48 18.79 0.76
CA HIS A 105 9.75 19.40 -0.54
C HIS A 105 9.00 18.67 -1.68
N PRO A 106 8.31 19.40 -2.59
CA PRO A 106 7.48 18.77 -3.64
C PRO A 106 8.23 17.78 -4.53
N ARG A 107 9.50 18.07 -4.87
CA ARG A 107 10.33 17.14 -5.66
C ARG A 107 10.57 15.81 -4.96
N VAL A 108 10.73 15.82 -3.63
CA VAL A 108 10.97 14.59 -2.86
C VAL A 108 9.66 13.81 -2.70
N GLN A 109 8.53 14.50 -2.56
CA GLN A 109 7.21 13.85 -2.54
C GLN A 109 6.90 13.14 -3.87
N LEU A 110 7.29 13.71 -5.01
CA LEU A 110 7.17 13.03 -6.31
C LEU A 110 8.06 11.78 -6.39
N LEU A 111 9.31 11.87 -5.92
CA LEU A 111 10.20 10.69 -5.87
C LEU A 111 9.67 9.60 -4.93
N TRP A 112 9.06 9.99 -3.80
CA TRP A 112 8.38 9.07 -2.90
C TRP A 112 7.17 8.40 -3.56
N GLU A 113 6.37 9.18 -4.30
CA GLU A 113 5.23 8.66 -5.06
C GLU A 113 5.70 7.61 -6.09
N ASP A 114 6.69 7.95 -6.90
CA ASP A 114 7.23 7.06 -7.93
C ASP A 114 7.87 5.80 -7.33
N ALA A 115 8.62 5.94 -6.24
CA ALA A 115 9.20 4.80 -5.53
C ALA A 115 8.12 3.87 -4.97
N ASN A 116 7.05 4.41 -4.37
CA ASN A 116 5.94 3.59 -3.87
C ASN A 116 5.15 2.92 -4.98
N ARG A 117 4.93 3.63 -6.09
CA ARG A 117 4.27 3.09 -7.28
C ARG A 117 5.03 1.88 -7.82
N GLN A 118 6.34 2.02 -7.94
CA GLN A 118 7.22 0.94 -8.42
C GLN A 118 7.27 -0.21 -7.44
N ALA A 119 7.50 0.05 -6.14
CA ALA A 119 7.55 -0.97 -5.11
C ALA A 119 6.24 -1.76 -5.02
N HIS A 120 5.10 -1.08 -5.10
CA HIS A 120 3.80 -1.74 -5.04
C HIS A 120 3.49 -2.54 -6.31
N ALA A 121 3.80 -2.01 -7.50
CA ALA A 121 3.65 -2.75 -8.75
C ALA A 121 4.55 -4.00 -8.79
N ALA A 122 5.80 -3.85 -8.33
CA ALA A 122 6.75 -4.93 -8.15
C ALA A 122 6.20 -6.02 -7.22
N PHE A 123 5.67 -5.63 -6.06
CA PHE A 123 5.02 -6.55 -5.12
C PHE A 123 3.83 -7.28 -5.73
N LEU A 124 2.92 -6.58 -6.41
CA LEU A 124 1.77 -7.21 -7.06
C LEU A 124 2.20 -8.18 -8.17
N ASN A 125 3.22 -7.86 -8.96
CA ASN A 125 3.73 -8.78 -9.98
C ASN A 125 4.24 -10.10 -9.37
N ILE A 126 4.88 -10.02 -8.20
CA ILE A 126 5.36 -11.19 -7.45
C ILE A 126 4.19 -12.01 -6.90
N VAL A 127 3.23 -11.34 -6.27
CA VAL A 127 2.12 -11.99 -5.58
C VAL A 127 1.06 -12.51 -6.57
N GLU A 128 0.91 -11.89 -7.73
CA GLU A 128 -0.01 -12.34 -8.77
C GLU A 128 0.59 -13.44 -9.66
N GLY A 129 1.85 -13.83 -9.40
CA GLY A 129 2.49 -14.97 -10.05
C GLY A 129 3.02 -14.69 -11.46
N GLY A 130 3.28 -13.41 -11.80
CA GLY A 130 3.85 -13.00 -13.09
C GLY A 130 2.92 -13.24 -14.29
N ASN A 131 2.68 -12.20 -15.10
CA ASN A 131 1.95 -12.38 -16.35
C ASN A 131 2.72 -13.31 -17.31
N GLY A 132 2.27 -14.57 -17.40
CA GLY A 132 2.65 -15.52 -18.44
C GLY A 132 4.01 -16.18 -18.23
N THR A 133 4.01 -17.52 -18.25
CA THR A 133 5.19 -18.41 -18.27
C THR A 133 5.73 -18.92 -16.93
N VAL A 134 4.88 -19.16 -15.93
CA VAL A 134 5.21 -20.14 -14.88
C VAL A 134 4.05 -21.11 -14.73
N SER A 135 4.11 -22.16 -15.55
CA SER A 135 3.35 -23.38 -15.30
C SER A 135 3.85 -23.99 -14.00
N THR A 136 2.93 -24.35 -13.12
CA THR A 136 3.17 -25.13 -11.92
C THR A 136 3.56 -26.56 -12.32
N GLN A 137 4.80 -26.75 -12.75
CA GLN A 137 5.47 -28.04 -12.81
C GLN A 137 6.83 -27.89 -12.14
N GLY A 138 6.92 -28.27 -10.86
CA GLY A 138 8.21 -28.54 -10.22
C GLY A 138 8.64 -27.68 -9.03
N GLY A 139 7.78 -26.84 -8.45
CA GLY A 139 7.89 -26.51 -7.01
C GLY A 139 9.03 -25.60 -6.54
N ASP A 140 9.80 -24.95 -7.40
CA ASP A 140 10.72 -23.88 -6.98
C ASP A 140 10.71 -22.73 -7.98
N VAL A 141 10.12 -21.61 -7.58
CA VAL A 141 10.22 -20.32 -8.28
C VAL A 141 11.17 -19.47 -7.45
N THR A 142 12.47 -19.55 -7.76
CA THR A 142 13.47 -18.66 -7.17
C THR A 142 13.31 -17.28 -7.78
N LEU A 143 12.64 -16.40 -7.03
CA LEU A 143 12.48 -15.01 -7.38
C LEU A 143 13.71 -14.22 -6.93
N ASP A 144 14.53 -13.78 -7.89
CA ASP A 144 15.69 -12.93 -7.64
C ASP A 144 15.23 -11.49 -7.34
N LEU A 145 15.02 -11.19 -6.06
CA LEU A 145 14.67 -9.86 -5.56
C LEU A 145 15.75 -8.82 -5.85
N GLY A 146 16.99 -9.23 -6.16
CA GLY A 146 18.07 -8.37 -6.61
C GLY A 146 17.81 -7.75 -7.98
N THR A 147 17.27 -8.52 -8.93
CA THR A 147 16.91 -7.99 -10.26
C THR A 147 15.81 -6.92 -10.19
N LEU A 148 14.84 -7.10 -9.29
CA LEU A 148 13.76 -6.16 -9.06
C LEU A 148 14.25 -4.88 -8.39
N ALA A 149 15.08 -5.00 -7.35
CA ALA A 149 15.72 -3.86 -6.69
C ALA A 149 16.60 -3.07 -7.66
N ALA A 150 17.32 -3.75 -8.57
CA ALA A 150 18.10 -3.11 -9.63
C ALA A 150 17.22 -2.39 -10.65
N GLN A 151 16.07 -2.97 -11.03
CA GLN A 151 15.12 -2.36 -11.96
C GLN A 151 14.47 -1.09 -11.37
N VAL A 152 14.10 -1.14 -10.08
CA VAL A 152 13.57 0.02 -9.35
C VAL A 152 14.65 1.09 -9.15
N GLY A 153 15.86 0.70 -8.75
CA GLY A 153 16.99 1.63 -8.57
C GLY A 153 17.40 2.32 -9.88
N GLY A 154 17.41 1.58 -10.99
CA GLY A 154 17.72 2.12 -12.32
C GLY A 154 16.71 3.16 -12.80
N GLN A 155 15.41 2.98 -12.50
CA GLN A 155 14.37 3.95 -12.84
C GLN A 155 14.38 5.19 -11.94
N LEU A 156 14.80 5.04 -10.68
CA LEU A 156 14.95 6.16 -9.73
C LEU A 156 16.27 6.92 -9.89
N GLY A 157 17.18 6.46 -10.76
CA GLY A 157 18.50 7.06 -10.96
C GLY A 157 19.44 6.91 -9.75
N VAL A 158 19.11 6.01 -8.82
CA VAL A 158 19.92 5.71 -7.64
C VAL A 158 20.59 4.36 -7.83
N ASN A 159 21.91 4.33 -7.79
CA ASN A 159 22.66 3.08 -7.89
C ASN A 159 22.64 2.34 -6.54
N VAL A 160 21.51 1.73 -6.22
CA VAL A 160 21.31 0.95 -4.98
C VAL A 160 22.05 -0.40 -5.08
N ALA A 161 22.10 -0.97 -6.29
CA ALA A 161 22.70 -2.28 -6.55
C ALA A 161 24.21 -2.33 -6.24
N GLY A 162 24.95 -1.24 -6.43
CA GLY A 162 26.39 -1.18 -6.15
C GLY A 162 26.78 -1.02 -4.68
N LYS A 163 25.81 -0.75 -3.79
CA LYS A 163 26.05 -0.53 -2.35
C LYS A 163 25.41 -1.56 -1.43
N LEU A 164 24.60 -2.46 -1.99
CA LEU A 164 24.07 -3.60 -1.28
C LEU A 164 25.15 -4.70 -1.28
N PRO A 165 25.55 -5.24 -0.11
CA PRO A 165 26.48 -6.37 -0.10
C PRO A 165 25.91 -7.53 -0.95
N PRO A 166 26.74 -8.35 -1.61
CA PRO A 166 26.28 -9.47 -2.44
C PRO A 166 25.37 -10.44 -1.67
N GLN A 167 25.53 -10.53 -0.35
CA GLN A 167 24.68 -11.33 0.55
C GLN A 167 23.30 -10.69 0.86
N ALA A 168 23.06 -9.45 0.42
CA ALA A 168 21.76 -8.75 0.50
C ALA A 168 21.03 -8.71 -0.86
N ALA A 169 21.55 -9.37 -1.90
CA ALA A 169 20.77 -9.69 -3.10
C ALA A 169 19.99 -10.99 -2.92
N GLU A 170 20.54 -11.90 -2.11
CA GLU A 170 19.87 -13.10 -1.59
C GLU A 170 19.09 -12.75 -0.32
N ILE A 171 18.13 -11.85 -0.51
CA ILE A 171 17.29 -11.36 0.55
C ILE A 171 16.38 -12.51 1.05
N HIS A 172 16.77 -13.11 2.18
CA HIS A 172 15.91 -13.91 3.07
C HIS A 172 14.78 -13.05 3.71
N ILE A 173 14.19 -12.07 3.01
CA ILE A 173 13.16 -11.15 3.58
C ILE A 173 11.74 -11.65 3.31
N LEU A 174 11.55 -12.63 2.43
CA LEU A 174 10.30 -13.41 2.41
C LEU A 174 10.63 -14.89 2.46
N GLN A 175 10.32 -15.52 3.59
CA GLN A 175 10.27 -16.99 3.62
C GLN A 175 9.22 -17.45 2.60
N SER A 176 9.44 -18.57 1.92
CA SER A 176 8.49 -19.13 0.95
C SER A 176 7.05 -19.23 1.52
N ASN A 177 6.94 -19.54 2.82
CA ASN A 177 5.68 -19.58 3.56
C ASN A 177 4.98 -18.20 3.68
N GLU A 178 5.73 -17.10 3.76
CA GLU A 178 5.18 -15.75 3.84
C GLU A 178 4.71 -15.26 2.47
N LEU A 179 5.42 -15.66 1.40
CA LEU A 179 4.99 -15.39 0.03
C LEU A 179 3.69 -16.13 -0.30
N SER A 180 3.59 -17.43 0.03
CA SER A 180 2.35 -18.18 -0.20
C SER A 180 1.17 -17.61 0.61
N PHE A 181 1.41 -17.16 1.84
CA PHE A 181 0.39 -16.49 2.64
C PHE A 181 -0.09 -15.18 2.00
N ALA A 182 0.83 -14.35 1.48
CA ALA A 182 0.46 -13.12 0.77
C ALA A 182 -0.35 -13.43 -0.50
N GLN A 183 0.08 -14.42 -1.28
CA GLN A 183 -0.63 -14.88 -2.48
C GLN A 183 -2.04 -15.38 -2.16
N ASP A 184 -2.18 -16.20 -1.11
CA ASP A 184 -3.47 -16.70 -0.65
C ASP A 184 -4.38 -15.56 -0.18
N LEU A 185 -3.84 -14.60 0.56
CA LEU A 185 -4.60 -13.44 1.04
C LEU A 185 -5.08 -12.56 -0.12
N VAL A 186 -4.22 -12.28 -1.11
CA VAL A 186 -4.60 -11.53 -2.31
C VAL A 186 -5.68 -12.27 -3.10
N ASN A 187 -5.53 -13.57 -3.30
CA ASN A 187 -6.51 -14.41 -3.98
C ASN A 187 -7.85 -14.46 -3.22
N LEU A 188 -7.80 -14.60 -1.89
CA LEU A 188 -8.97 -14.59 -1.02
C LEU A 188 -9.68 -13.24 -1.11
N LEU A 189 -8.97 -12.13 -0.99
CA LEU A 189 -9.53 -10.78 -1.06
C LEU A 189 -10.18 -10.51 -2.43
N ARG A 190 -9.54 -10.92 -3.52
CA ARG A 190 -10.10 -10.83 -4.89
C ARG A 190 -11.40 -11.62 -5.02
N LYS A 191 -11.43 -12.86 -4.52
CA LYS A 191 -12.64 -13.71 -4.53
C LYS A 191 -13.74 -13.11 -3.67
N LEU A 192 -13.43 -12.72 -2.44
CA LEU A 192 -14.38 -12.12 -1.50
C LEU A 192 -15.00 -10.84 -2.06
N ALA A 193 -14.21 -9.97 -2.68
CA ALA A 193 -14.70 -8.73 -3.30
C ALA A 193 -15.69 -8.95 -4.46
N ILE A 194 -15.80 -10.17 -5.02
CA ILE A 194 -16.79 -10.51 -6.07
C ILE A 194 -17.92 -11.37 -5.49
N VAL A 195 -17.58 -12.37 -4.68
CA VAL A 195 -18.54 -13.34 -4.13
C VAL A 195 -19.45 -12.70 -3.07
N LEU A 196 -18.91 -11.90 -2.15
CA LEU A 196 -19.71 -11.26 -1.09
C LEU A 196 -20.80 -10.34 -1.68
N PRO A 197 -20.51 -9.42 -2.63
CA PRO A 197 -21.57 -8.63 -3.27
C PRO A 197 -22.61 -9.49 -3.99
N ALA A 198 -22.17 -10.52 -4.72
CA ALA A 198 -23.08 -11.40 -5.45
C ALA A 198 -24.04 -12.15 -4.50
N VAL A 199 -23.51 -12.68 -3.39
CA VAL A 199 -24.30 -13.37 -2.36
C VAL A 199 -25.26 -12.40 -1.66
N ALA A 200 -24.81 -11.19 -1.30
CA ALA A 200 -25.68 -10.18 -0.70
C ALA A 200 -26.86 -9.82 -1.62
N LEU A 201 -26.60 -9.61 -2.91
CA LEU A 201 -27.64 -9.33 -3.91
C LEU A 201 -28.59 -10.51 -4.10
N ALA A 202 -28.06 -11.74 -4.16
CA ALA A 202 -28.88 -12.94 -4.26
C ALA A 202 -29.81 -13.10 -3.04
N LEU A 203 -29.32 -12.85 -1.82
CA LEU A 203 -30.12 -12.91 -0.60
C LEU A 203 -31.20 -11.83 -0.55
N TYR A 204 -30.89 -10.59 -0.97
CA TYR A 204 -31.90 -9.55 -1.11
C TYR A 204 -32.97 -9.90 -2.14
N ALA A 205 -32.57 -10.41 -3.31
CA ALA A 205 -33.49 -10.84 -4.35
C ALA A 205 -34.41 -11.97 -3.85
N LEU A 206 -33.85 -12.95 -3.15
CA LEU A 206 -34.59 -14.06 -2.55
C LEU A 206 -35.58 -13.56 -1.49
N ALA A 207 -35.16 -12.64 -0.61
CA ALA A 207 -36.03 -12.04 0.39
C ALA A 207 -37.22 -11.29 -0.26
N ILE A 208 -36.98 -10.54 -1.34
CA ILE A 208 -38.03 -9.83 -2.09
C ILE A 208 -38.99 -10.80 -2.79
N TYR A 209 -38.46 -11.89 -3.36
CA TYR A 209 -39.27 -12.94 -4.01
C TYR A 209 -40.23 -13.61 -3.02
N LEU A 210 -39.73 -13.99 -1.83
CA LEU A 210 -40.49 -14.59 -0.73
C LEU A 210 -41.47 -13.62 -0.06
N ALA A 211 -41.22 -12.31 -0.12
CA ALA A 211 -42.06 -11.25 0.45
C ALA A 211 -43.36 -11.00 -0.35
N ARG A 212 -44.14 -12.05 -0.64
CA ARG A 212 -45.42 -11.97 -1.36
C ARG A 212 -46.42 -11.14 -0.55
N GLY A 213 -46.79 -9.95 -1.06
CA GLY A 213 -47.73 -9.01 -0.44
C GLY A 213 -47.13 -7.78 0.28
N TRP A 214 -45.84 -7.79 0.63
CA TRP A 214 -45.18 -6.69 1.37
C TRP A 214 -43.91 -6.15 0.69
N ARG A 215 -43.74 -6.44 -0.61
CA ARG A 215 -42.57 -6.09 -1.44
C ARG A 215 -42.14 -4.62 -1.32
N ARG A 216 -43.10 -3.69 -1.20
CA ARG A 216 -42.84 -2.25 -1.05
C ARG A 216 -42.10 -1.89 0.24
N ARG A 217 -42.32 -2.62 1.35
CA ARG A 217 -41.59 -2.44 2.62
C ARG A 217 -40.20 -3.09 2.58
N ALA A 218 -40.09 -4.27 1.96
CA ALA A 218 -38.81 -4.95 1.78
C ALA A 218 -37.84 -4.13 0.92
N LEU A 219 -38.32 -3.55 -0.19
CA LEU A 219 -37.51 -2.67 -1.04
C LEU A 219 -37.00 -1.42 -0.30
N ARG A 220 -37.83 -0.80 0.55
CA ARG A 220 -37.39 0.35 1.36
C ARG A 220 -36.34 -0.04 2.39
N ALA A 221 -36.50 -1.20 3.04
CA ALA A 221 -35.52 -1.69 4.01
C ALA A 221 -34.17 -2.02 3.34
N SER A 222 -34.20 -2.66 2.16
CA SER A 222 -32.98 -2.89 1.36
C SER A 222 -32.35 -1.58 0.91
N GLY A 223 -33.14 -0.60 0.46
CA GLY A 223 -32.65 0.72 0.06
C GLY A 223 -31.96 1.48 1.19
N ILE A 224 -32.52 1.46 2.41
CA ILE A 224 -31.88 2.04 3.61
C ILE A 224 -30.58 1.29 3.94
N GLY A 225 -30.57 -0.04 3.82
CA GLY A 225 -29.37 -0.85 3.99
C GLY A 225 -28.23 -0.40 3.06
N PHE A 226 -28.50 -0.21 1.77
CA PHE A 226 -27.51 0.29 0.82
C PHE A 226 -27.03 1.70 1.10
N ILE A 227 -27.90 2.60 1.58
CA ILE A 227 -27.52 3.98 1.94
C ILE A 227 -26.57 3.98 3.14
N VAL A 228 -26.88 3.20 4.19
CA VAL A 228 -26.04 3.07 5.38
C VAL A 228 -24.68 2.44 5.03
N ILE A 229 -24.69 1.40 4.20
CA ILE A 229 -23.48 0.70 3.77
C ILE A 229 -22.62 1.58 2.83
N GLY A 230 -23.25 2.37 1.96
CA GLY A 230 -22.57 3.23 0.99
C GLY A 230 -22.04 4.54 1.54
N MET A 231 -22.34 4.87 2.81
CA MET A 231 -21.84 6.08 3.47
C MET A 231 -20.36 5.91 3.84
N ASN A 232 -19.50 5.95 2.82
CA ASN A 232 -18.06 5.98 3.01
C ASN A 232 -17.67 7.39 3.49
N PRO A 233 -17.00 7.55 4.64
CA PRO A 233 -16.39 8.83 5.00
C PRO A 233 -15.29 9.10 3.99
N ARG A 234 -15.58 9.91 2.97
CA ARG A 234 -14.54 10.46 2.11
C ARG A 234 -13.65 11.30 3.02
N PRO A 235 -12.34 11.01 3.15
CA PRO A 235 -11.46 11.96 3.80
C PRO A 235 -11.58 13.29 3.06
N ALA A 236 -11.81 14.36 3.83
CA ALA A 236 -11.95 15.70 3.27
C ALA A 236 -10.67 16.03 2.50
N ARG A 237 -10.78 16.19 1.18
CA ARG A 237 -9.68 16.56 0.28
C ARG A 237 -9.10 17.91 0.73
N PRO A 238 -7.88 17.98 1.30
CA PRO A 238 -7.22 19.25 1.50
C PRO A 238 -6.57 19.61 0.15
N GLY A 239 -7.12 20.59 -0.56
CA GLY A 239 -6.41 21.28 -1.65
C GLY A 239 -6.13 20.45 -2.91
N ALA A 240 -7.15 20.18 -3.72
CA ALA A 240 -6.93 19.93 -5.15
C ALA A 240 -6.30 21.18 -5.77
N SER A 241 -4.97 21.19 -5.91
CA SER A 241 -4.26 22.18 -6.72
C SER A 241 -4.44 21.81 -8.19
N PRO A 242 -5.10 22.62 -9.02
CA PRO A 242 -5.23 22.33 -10.45
C PRO A 242 -3.88 22.60 -11.12
N ARG A 243 -3.04 21.56 -11.26
CA ARG A 243 -1.83 21.63 -12.08
C ARG A 243 -1.70 20.35 -12.88
N HIS A 244 -2.17 20.40 -14.13
CA HIS A 244 -1.46 19.95 -15.33
C HIS A 244 -2.38 20.07 -16.56
N CYS A 245 -2.73 21.32 -16.89
CA CYS A 245 -3.01 21.72 -18.27
C CYS A 245 -1.79 22.50 -18.77
N TYR A 246 -0.73 21.79 -19.20
CA TYR A 246 0.32 22.39 -20.02
C TYR A 246 0.27 21.77 -21.42
N ALA A 247 -0.46 22.48 -22.28
CA ALA A 247 -0.08 22.83 -23.64
C ALA A 247 0.74 21.81 -24.45
N THR A 248 0.04 20.87 -25.10
CA THR A 248 0.44 20.37 -26.42
C THR A 248 -0.11 21.30 -27.50
N ARG A 249 0.51 22.47 -27.67
CA ARG A 249 0.29 23.30 -28.86
C ARG A 249 1.59 23.99 -29.27
N GLY A 250 2.32 23.36 -30.18
CA GLY A 250 3.49 23.97 -30.79
C GLY A 250 4.29 23.01 -31.67
N ARG A 251 3.94 22.99 -32.97
CA ARG A 251 4.74 22.71 -34.19
C ARG A 251 4.11 21.69 -35.12
N ARG A 252 3.31 22.17 -36.07
CA ARG A 252 3.62 22.15 -37.50
C ARG A 252 3.03 23.40 -38.14
#